data_AF-A0A972X817-F1
#
_entry.id   AF-A0A972X817-F1
#
_cell.length_a   1.000
_cell.length_b   1.000
_cell.length_c   1.000
_cell.angle_alpha   90.00
_cell.angle_beta   90.00
_cell.angle_gamma   90.00
#
_symmetry.space_group_name_H-M   'P 1'
#
loop_
_entity.id
_entity.type
_entity.pdbx_description
1 polymer ?
#
loop_
_entity_poly.entity_id
_entity_poly.type
_entity_poly.pdbx_seq_one_letter_code
_entity_poly.pdbx_strand_id
1 'polypeptide(L)'
;MTTVDLSRQLEQLLEAAARLFEATSSEAMLLLVEQRLDWERVRSFAGAAPILVAADDDAHLVGVADHGLRGVPLDVAGLPVHERLTQALLECVAAEMIAPEAQVVAIYSGFEAGIIDSVSVLRLEEHLGQLTSLDLRNLETRVPLETLKMVVDLAVEIGREGREGKPVGTLFVVGDTRKVMQSSHAT
;
A
#
# COMPACT_ATOMS: atom_id res chain seq x y z
N MET A 1 -14.73 3.50 24.04
CA MET A 1 -14.75 2.11 23.52
C MET A 1 -13.58 1.38 24.14
N THR A 2 -13.85 0.20 24.71
CA THR A 2 -12.91 -0.63 25.48
C THR A 2 -11.84 -1.26 24.59
N THR A 3 -10.59 -1.23 25.04
CA THR A 3 -9.49 -2.01 24.44
C THR A 3 -9.83 -3.49 24.53
N VAL A 4 -9.71 -4.23 23.41
CA VAL A 4 -9.96 -5.67 23.38
C VAL A 4 -8.64 -6.40 23.65
N ASP A 5 -8.69 -7.36 24.59
CA ASP A 5 -7.54 -8.24 24.88
C ASP A 5 -7.21 -9.08 23.64
N LEU A 6 -5.92 -9.34 23.40
CA LEU A 6 -5.49 -10.07 22.20
C LEU A 6 -5.93 -11.53 22.31
N SER A 7 -6.57 -12.06 21.27
CA SER A 7 -6.86 -13.49 21.21
C SER A 7 -5.55 -14.27 21.12
N ARG A 8 -5.50 -15.46 21.71
CA ARG A 8 -4.32 -16.36 21.60
C ARG A 8 -3.90 -16.63 20.15
N GLN A 9 -4.87 -16.68 19.23
CA GLN A 9 -4.59 -16.83 17.81
C GLN A 9 -3.83 -15.62 17.25
N LEU A 10 -4.29 -14.40 17.56
CA LEU A 10 -3.62 -13.17 17.14
C LEU A 10 -2.21 -13.06 17.72
N GLU A 11 -2.01 -13.45 18.99
CA GLU A 11 -0.67 -13.52 19.59
C GLU A 11 0.27 -14.42 18.80
N GLN A 12 -0.19 -15.61 18.41
CA GLN A 12 0.60 -16.56 17.61
C GLN A 12 0.89 -16.02 16.20
N LEU A 13 -0.05 -15.29 15.59
CA LEU A 13 0.16 -14.66 14.29
C LEU A 13 1.15 -13.51 14.37
N LEU A 14 1.09 -12.68 15.42
CA LEU A 14 2.08 -11.62 15.67
C LEU A 14 3.48 -12.19 15.86
N GLU A 15 3.61 -13.29 16.62
CA GLU A 15 4.88 -13.98 16.82
C GLU A 15 5.41 -14.59 15.51
N ALA A 16 4.54 -15.20 14.71
CA ALA A 16 4.90 -15.72 13.39
C ALA A 16 5.32 -14.59 12.43
N ALA A 17 4.61 -13.47 12.44
CA ALA A 17 4.91 -12.31 11.63
C ALA A 17 6.25 -11.67 12.03
N ALA A 18 6.57 -11.59 13.33
CA ALA A 18 7.86 -11.13 13.81
C ALA A 18 9.01 -12.04 13.32
N ARG A 19 8.82 -13.37 13.35
CA ARG A 19 9.79 -14.31 12.76
C ARG A 19 9.96 -14.13 11.26
N LEU A 20 8.86 -13.91 10.54
CA LEU A 20 8.90 -13.66 9.10
C LEU A 20 9.61 -12.34 8.80
N PHE A 21 9.39 -11.29 9.59
CA PHE A 21 10.04 -10.00 9.45
C PHE A 21 11.57 -10.15 9.48
N GLU A 22 12.08 -10.83 10.51
CA GLU A 22 13.52 -11.12 10.67
C GLU A 22 14.06 -12.01 9.54
N ALA A 23 13.29 -13.02 9.12
CA ALA A 23 13.74 -13.99 8.11
C ALA A 23 13.73 -13.46 6.67
N THR A 24 12.97 -12.39 6.38
CA THR A 24 12.70 -11.97 5.00
C THR A 24 13.33 -10.63 4.63
N SER A 25 14.10 -9.99 5.53
CA SER A 25 14.61 -8.62 5.33
C SER A 25 13.49 -7.61 5.04
N SER A 26 12.34 -7.79 5.70
CA SER A 26 11.23 -6.85 5.58
C SER A 26 11.54 -5.54 6.32
N GLU A 27 11.02 -4.43 5.82
CA GLU A 27 11.27 -3.09 6.38
C GLU A 27 10.23 -2.71 7.45
N ALA A 28 9.03 -3.26 7.35
CA ALA A 28 7.98 -3.05 8.35
C ALA A 28 7.02 -4.25 8.45
N MET A 29 6.29 -4.28 9.55
CA MET A 29 5.08 -5.08 9.72
C MET A 29 3.86 -4.16 9.54
N LEU A 30 2.90 -4.55 8.71
CA LEU A 30 1.62 -3.86 8.53
C LEU A 30 0.53 -4.67 9.24
N LEU A 31 -0.18 -4.04 10.16
CA LEU A 31 -1.32 -4.62 10.87
C LEU A 31 -2.59 -3.89 10.45
N LEU A 32 -3.44 -4.55 9.67
CA LEU A 32 -4.76 -4.03 9.30
C LEU A 32 -5.75 -4.41 10.40
N VAL A 33 -6.35 -3.42 11.05
CA VAL A 33 -7.27 -3.61 12.18
C VAL A 33 -8.66 -3.06 11.86
N GLU A 34 -9.66 -3.76 12.39
CA GLU A 34 -11.08 -3.36 12.34
C GLU A 34 -11.62 -3.03 13.74
N GLN A 35 -10.75 -3.07 14.74
CA GLN A 35 -11.07 -2.73 16.12
C GLN A 35 -9.80 -2.30 16.86
N ARG A 36 -9.97 -1.56 17.96
CA ARG A 36 -8.85 -1.16 18.81
C ARG A 36 -8.31 -2.36 19.60
N LEU A 37 -6.99 -2.58 19.50
CA LEU A 37 -6.28 -3.64 20.21
C LEU A 37 -5.47 -3.07 21.39
N ASP A 38 -4.90 -3.97 22.19
CA ASP A 38 -3.88 -3.65 23.19
C ASP A 38 -2.53 -3.39 22.50
N TRP A 39 -2.19 -2.11 22.31
CA TRP A 39 -0.96 -1.68 21.62
C TRP A 39 0.32 -2.01 22.38
N GLU A 40 0.28 -2.05 23.72
CA GLU A 40 1.42 -2.47 24.54
C GLU A 40 1.75 -3.93 24.24
N ARG A 41 0.71 -4.77 24.20
CA ARG A 41 0.87 -6.19 23.92
C ARG A 41 1.28 -6.44 22.48
N VAL A 42 0.70 -5.75 21.49
CA VAL A 42 1.15 -5.79 20.08
C VAL A 42 2.63 -5.42 19.95
N ARG A 43 3.06 -4.32 20.60
CA ARG A 43 4.46 -3.88 20.59
C ARG A 43 5.40 -4.94 21.20
N SER A 44 4.96 -5.62 22.26
CA SER A 44 5.76 -6.66 22.93
C SER A 44 6.10 -7.84 22.01
N PHE A 45 5.15 -8.29 21.17
CA PHE A 45 5.36 -9.40 20.24
C PHE A 45 6.26 -9.02 19.06
N ALA A 46 6.14 -7.79 18.57
CA ALA A 46 6.91 -7.32 17.42
C ALA A 46 8.31 -6.81 17.78
N GLY A 47 8.67 -6.71 19.07
CA GLY A 47 10.01 -6.32 19.49
C GLY A 47 10.43 -4.93 19.00
N ALA A 48 11.50 -4.85 18.21
CA ALA A 48 12.00 -3.60 17.62
C ALA A 48 11.50 -3.34 16.18
N ALA A 49 10.75 -4.27 15.58
CA ALA A 49 10.29 -4.13 14.20
C ALA A 49 9.38 -2.89 14.03
N PRO A 50 9.55 -2.07 12.98
CA PRO A 50 8.61 -1.00 12.68
C PRO A 50 7.22 -1.57 12.43
N ILE A 51 6.20 -1.07 13.13
CA ILE A 51 4.80 -1.47 12.92
C ILE A 51 3.99 -0.29 12.39
N LEU A 52 3.28 -0.55 11.31
CA LEU A 52 2.28 0.32 10.71
C LEU A 52 0.91 -0.29 11.05
N VAL A 53 0.03 0.48 11.69
CA VAL A 53 -1.32 0.05 12.06
C VAL A 53 -2.30 0.80 11.19
N ALA A 54 -2.97 0.09 10.29
CA ALA A 54 -3.92 0.67 9.36
C ALA A 54 -5.36 0.36 9.78
N ALA A 55 -6.24 1.36 9.72
CA ALA A 55 -7.65 1.22 10.07
C ALA A 55 -8.52 2.21 9.30
N ASP A 56 -9.77 1.84 9.06
CA ASP A 56 -10.80 2.67 8.41
C ASP A 56 -11.60 3.55 9.37
N ASP A 57 -11.40 3.38 10.69
CA ASP A 57 -11.95 4.23 11.73
C ASP A 57 -10.81 4.72 12.64
N ASP A 58 -10.66 6.05 12.74
CA ASP A 58 -9.66 6.71 13.58
C ASP A 58 -9.77 6.31 15.06
N ALA A 59 -10.96 5.91 15.53
CA ALA A 59 -11.17 5.39 16.88
C ALA A 59 -10.34 4.12 17.15
N HIS A 60 -10.04 3.35 16.10
CA HIS A 60 -9.17 2.17 16.17
C HIS A 60 -7.69 2.52 16.21
N LEU A 61 -7.28 3.75 15.91
CA LEU A 61 -5.88 4.18 15.95
C LEU A 61 -5.49 4.92 17.23
N VAL A 62 -6.45 5.14 18.14
CA VAL A 62 -6.21 5.85 19.41
C VAL A 62 -5.16 5.12 20.26
N GLY A 63 -4.08 5.84 20.58
CA GLY A 63 -2.97 5.35 21.42
C GLY A 63 -1.88 4.57 20.68
N VAL A 64 -1.99 4.41 19.35
CA VAL A 64 -0.96 3.73 18.53
C VAL A 64 0.40 4.43 18.67
N ALA A 65 0.43 5.76 18.50
CA ALA A 65 1.65 6.55 18.61
C ALA A 65 2.31 6.50 19.99
N ASP A 66 1.51 6.42 21.07
CA ASP A 66 2.01 6.36 22.45
C ASP A 66 2.86 5.10 22.72
N HIS A 67 2.73 4.07 21.88
CA HIS A 67 3.43 2.79 21.99
C HIS A 67 4.51 2.60 20.92
N GLY A 68 4.94 3.68 20.26
CA GLY A 68 5.98 3.64 19.22
C GLY A 68 5.54 2.93 17.93
N LEU A 69 4.23 2.83 17.70
CA LEU A 69 3.61 2.33 16.47
C LEU A 69 3.22 3.53 15.59
N ARG A 70 3.08 3.33 14.28
CA ARG A 70 2.62 4.39 13.37
C ARG A 70 1.22 4.08 12.86
N GLY A 71 0.28 5.01 13.05
CA GLY A 71 -1.11 4.87 12.60
C GLY A 71 -1.28 5.32 11.15
N VAL A 72 -2.11 4.60 10.40
CA VAL A 72 -2.38 4.84 8.98
C VAL A 72 -3.90 4.86 8.78
N PRO A 73 -4.54 6.04 8.81
CA PRO A 73 -5.97 6.14 8.57
C PRO A 73 -6.29 5.81 7.11
N LEU A 74 -7.37 5.05 6.89
CA LEU A 74 -7.80 4.64 5.55
C LEU A 74 -9.23 5.12 5.28
N ASP A 75 -9.50 5.53 4.05
CA ASP A 75 -10.86 5.82 3.57
C ASP A 75 -11.35 4.69 2.64
N VAL A 76 -11.59 3.51 3.22
CA VAL A 76 -11.83 2.25 2.48
C VAL A 76 -12.94 1.39 3.08
N ALA A 77 -13.86 1.98 3.82
CA ALA A 77 -14.91 1.26 4.51
C ALA A 77 -15.72 0.37 3.52
N GLY A 78 -15.77 -0.93 3.81
CA GLY A 78 -16.53 -1.91 3.01
C GLY A 78 -15.83 -2.44 1.75
N LEU A 79 -14.58 -2.04 1.48
CA LEU A 79 -13.80 -2.64 0.39
C LEU A 79 -13.34 -4.06 0.72
N PRO A 80 -13.14 -4.93 -0.29
CA PRO A 80 -12.48 -6.22 -0.11
C PRO A 80 -11.10 -6.10 0.56
N VAL A 81 -10.70 -7.12 1.32
CA VAL A 81 -9.42 -7.12 2.07
C VAL A 81 -8.20 -6.80 1.21
N HIS A 82 -8.16 -7.31 -0.03
CA HIS A 82 -7.04 -7.06 -0.93
C HIS A 82 -6.94 -5.59 -1.33
N GLU A 83 -8.07 -4.91 -1.56
CA GLU A 83 -8.11 -3.47 -1.86
C GLU A 83 -7.73 -2.64 -0.63
N ARG A 84 -8.19 -3.04 0.56
CA ARG A 84 -7.81 -2.39 1.83
C ARG A 84 -6.31 -2.50 2.09
N LEU A 85 -5.71 -3.67 1.83
CA LEU A 85 -4.26 -3.87 1.92
C LEU A 85 -3.51 -2.98 0.91
N THR A 86 -3.95 -2.96 -0.35
CA THR A 86 -3.34 -2.10 -1.37
C THR A 86 -3.40 -0.63 -0.96
N GLN A 87 -4.56 -0.13 -0.50
CA GLN A 87 -4.66 1.25 -0.04
C GLN A 87 -3.78 1.51 1.18
N ALA A 88 -3.75 0.60 2.15
CA ALA A 88 -2.89 0.74 3.33
C ALA A 88 -1.41 0.88 2.94
N LEU A 89 -0.94 0.05 2.01
CA LEU A 89 0.42 0.15 1.49
C LEU A 89 0.67 1.46 0.76
N LEU A 90 -0.28 1.93 -0.07
CA LEU A 90 -0.19 3.22 -0.75
C LEU A 90 -0.09 4.40 0.23
N GLU A 91 -0.93 4.43 1.26
CA GLU A 91 -0.87 5.46 2.30
C GLU A 91 0.45 5.39 3.08
N CYS A 92 0.97 4.18 3.32
CA CYS A 92 2.27 4.00 3.96
C CYS A 92 3.42 4.59 3.13
N VAL A 93 3.40 4.40 1.81
CA VAL A 93 4.38 5.01 0.90
C VAL A 93 4.17 6.53 0.81
N ALA A 94 2.91 6.99 0.74
CA ALA A 94 2.57 8.41 0.64
C ALA A 94 3.05 9.23 1.84
N ALA A 95 3.01 8.63 3.03
CA ALA A 95 3.51 9.24 4.25
C ALA A 95 5.00 8.95 4.52
N GLU A 96 5.75 8.46 3.52
CA GLU A 96 7.18 8.15 3.60
C GLU A 96 7.54 7.18 4.74
N MET A 97 6.59 6.31 5.13
CA MET A 97 6.81 5.35 6.22
C MET A 97 7.59 4.11 5.77
N ILE A 98 7.47 3.76 4.49
CA ILE A 98 8.16 2.67 3.77
C ILE A 98 8.48 3.12 2.35
N ALA A 99 9.52 2.55 1.75
CA ALA A 99 9.87 2.80 0.35
C ALA A 99 8.92 2.06 -0.62
N PRO A 100 8.74 2.56 -1.86
CA PRO A 100 7.99 1.87 -2.91
C PRO A 100 8.51 0.47 -3.23
N GLU A 101 9.81 0.23 -3.04
CA GLU A 101 10.48 -1.05 -3.29
C GLU A 101 10.52 -1.95 -2.05
N ALA A 102 9.90 -1.51 -0.95
CA ALA A 102 10.00 -2.20 0.33
C ALA A 102 9.34 -3.58 0.30
N GLN A 103 9.76 -4.42 1.25
CA GLN A 103 9.06 -5.66 1.58
C GLN A 103 8.42 -5.52 2.96
N VAL A 104 7.16 -5.94 3.09
CA VAL A 104 6.35 -5.78 4.30
C VAL A 104 5.72 -7.11 4.70
N VAL A 105 5.69 -7.39 6.01
CA VAL A 105 4.91 -8.49 6.56
C VAL A 105 3.53 -7.95 6.96
N ALA A 106 2.49 -8.31 6.20
CA ALA A 106 1.11 -7.89 6.45
C ALA A 106 0.37 -8.90 7.32
N ILE A 107 -0.43 -8.41 8.27
CA ILE A 107 -1.24 -9.17 9.20
C ILE A 107 -2.66 -8.61 9.13
N TYR A 108 -3.65 -9.46 8.83
CA TYR A 108 -5.00 -9.00 8.49
C TYR A 108 -6.07 -10.11 8.62
N SER A 109 -7.33 -9.71 8.44
CA SER A 109 -8.50 -10.58 8.34
C SER A 109 -8.69 -11.09 6.90
N GLY A 110 -8.25 -12.30 6.60
CA GLY A 110 -8.25 -12.85 5.23
C GLY A 110 -9.55 -13.53 4.83
N PHE A 111 -10.27 -14.14 5.77
CA PHE A 111 -11.52 -14.86 5.49
C PHE A 111 -12.76 -14.14 6.04
N GLU A 112 -12.71 -13.69 7.29
CA GLU A 112 -13.83 -13.05 7.97
C GLU A 112 -13.40 -11.73 8.60
N ALA A 113 -14.15 -10.67 8.30
CA ALA A 113 -13.99 -9.34 8.90
C ALA A 113 -14.01 -9.43 10.43
N GLY A 114 -13.12 -8.68 11.08
CA GLY A 114 -12.98 -8.64 12.54
C GLY A 114 -12.17 -9.80 13.16
N ILE A 115 -11.84 -10.84 12.40
CA ILE A 115 -11.00 -11.96 12.87
C ILE A 115 -9.68 -11.93 12.12
N ILE A 116 -8.61 -11.49 12.77
CA ILE A 116 -7.27 -11.51 12.18
C ILE A 116 -6.77 -12.96 12.16
N ASP A 117 -6.61 -13.51 10.96
CA ASP A 117 -6.30 -14.93 10.74
C ASP A 117 -5.15 -15.17 9.75
N SER A 118 -4.67 -14.11 9.10
CA SER A 118 -3.76 -14.21 7.95
C SER A 118 -2.49 -13.40 8.14
N VAL A 119 -1.37 -13.94 7.65
CA VAL A 119 -0.06 -13.27 7.57
C VAL A 119 0.54 -13.53 6.20
N SER A 120 1.01 -12.47 5.53
CA SER A 120 1.58 -12.51 4.18
C SER A 120 2.86 -11.68 4.11
N VAL A 121 3.85 -12.12 3.32
CA VAL A 121 5.04 -11.33 3.00
C VAL A 121 4.82 -10.72 1.62
N LEU A 122 4.82 -9.39 1.54
CA LEU A 122 4.44 -8.63 0.36
C LEU A 122 5.64 -7.81 -0.14
N ARG A 123 5.95 -7.92 -1.43
CA ARG A 123 6.88 -7.03 -2.11
C ARG A 123 6.09 -5.92 -2.77
N LEU A 124 6.34 -4.68 -2.36
CA LEU A 124 5.58 -3.55 -2.86
C LEU A 124 5.83 -3.33 -4.35
N GLU A 125 7.05 -3.57 -4.84
CA GLU A 125 7.34 -3.52 -6.28
C GLU A 125 6.45 -4.46 -7.13
N GLU A 126 6.07 -5.63 -6.60
CA GLU A 126 5.23 -6.60 -7.31
C GLU A 126 3.74 -6.29 -7.17
N HIS A 127 3.34 -5.73 -6.02
CA HIS A 127 1.93 -5.52 -5.66
C HIS A 127 1.43 -4.11 -5.99
N LEU A 128 2.34 -3.13 -6.01
CA LEU A 128 2.11 -1.73 -6.37
C LEU A 128 2.74 -1.37 -7.74
N GLY A 129 3.40 -2.33 -8.42
CA GLY A 129 4.19 -2.16 -9.65
C GLY A 129 3.48 -1.62 -10.90
N GLN A 130 2.31 -1.03 -10.74
CA GLN A 130 1.66 -0.21 -11.76
C GLN A 130 1.74 1.23 -11.29
N LEU A 131 2.60 2.03 -11.92
CA LEU A 131 2.70 3.50 -11.82
C LEU A 131 1.50 4.12 -11.10
N THR A 132 1.57 4.11 -9.76
CA THR A 132 0.39 4.34 -8.96
C THR A 132 0.05 5.82 -9.07
N SER A 133 -1.18 6.20 -8.76
CA SER A 133 -1.52 7.63 -8.71
C SER A 133 -0.64 8.41 -7.72
N LEU A 134 0.07 7.74 -6.82
CA LEU A 134 1.07 8.34 -5.96
C LEU A 134 2.41 8.57 -6.68
N ASP A 135 2.94 7.57 -7.39
CA ASP A 135 4.16 7.71 -8.21
C ASP A 135 4.00 8.83 -9.25
N LEU A 136 2.79 8.93 -9.81
CA LEU A 136 2.41 9.96 -10.75
C LEU A 136 2.24 11.35 -10.12
N ARG A 137 1.90 11.44 -8.82
CA ARG A 137 1.86 12.72 -8.08
C ARG A 137 3.26 13.25 -7.78
N ASN A 138 4.23 12.37 -7.55
CA ASN A 138 5.62 12.73 -7.25
C ASN A 138 6.39 13.22 -8.50
N LEU A 139 5.86 12.98 -9.70
CA LEU A 139 6.35 13.64 -10.90
C LEU A 139 5.99 15.13 -10.78
N GLU A 140 7.00 16.01 -10.68
CA GLU A 140 6.85 17.47 -10.72
C GLU A 140 6.34 17.94 -12.10
N THR A 141 5.12 17.56 -12.44
CA THR A 141 4.51 17.73 -13.75
C THR A 141 3.40 18.76 -13.70
N ARG A 142 3.27 19.50 -14.80
CA ARG A 142 2.14 20.44 -15.01
C ARG A 142 0.88 19.74 -15.51
N VAL A 143 0.96 18.43 -15.76
CA VAL A 143 -0.14 17.62 -16.29
C VAL A 143 -1.02 17.15 -15.12
N PRO A 144 -2.35 17.30 -15.19
CA PRO A 144 -3.25 16.77 -14.16
C PRO A 144 -3.05 15.27 -13.94
N LEU A 145 -3.12 14.84 -12.69
CA LEU A 145 -2.88 13.45 -12.31
C LEU A 145 -3.76 12.45 -13.05
N GLU A 146 -5.04 12.78 -13.21
CA GLU A 146 -6.01 11.94 -13.92
C GLU A 146 -5.60 11.72 -15.39
N THR A 147 -5.12 12.77 -16.06
CA THR A 147 -4.61 12.70 -17.43
C THR A 147 -3.35 11.84 -17.50
N LEU A 148 -2.45 12.01 -16.53
CA LEU A 148 -1.21 11.26 -16.49
C LEU A 148 -1.46 9.77 -16.27
N LYS A 149 -2.39 9.43 -15.37
CA LYS A 149 -2.83 8.06 -15.13
C LYS A 149 -3.39 7.42 -16.41
N MET A 150 -4.35 8.08 -17.07
CA MET A 150 -4.93 7.57 -18.32
C MET A 150 -3.87 7.26 -19.39
N VAL A 151 -2.89 8.14 -19.57
CA VAL A 151 -1.85 7.95 -20.58
C VAL A 151 -0.95 6.77 -20.23
N VAL A 152 -0.62 6.63 -18.96
CA VAL A 152 0.21 5.53 -18.45
C VAL A 152 -0.51 4.20 -18.59
N ASP A 153 -1.78 4.11 -18.16
CA ASP A 153 -2.60 2.91 -18.30
C ASP A 153 -2.66 2.47 -19.78
N LEU A 154 -2.90 3.41 -20.70
CA LEU A 154 -2.88 3.17 -22.14
C LEU A 154 -1.50 2.70 -22.65
N ALA A 155 -0.41 3.30 -22.16
CA ALA A 155 0.93 2.90 -22.55
C ALA A 155 1.26 1.46 -22.10
N VAL A 156 0.81 1.06 -20.91
CA VAL A 156 0.94 -0.31 -20.40
C VAL A 156 0.11 -1.28 -21.23
N GLU A 157 -1.14 -0.93 -21.58
CA GLU A 157 -1.99 -1.74 -22.45
C GLU A 157 -1.34 -1.98 -23.82
N ILE A 158 -0.85 -0.92 -24.48
CA ILE A 158 -0.14 -1.01 -25.77
C ILE A 158 1.15 -1.83 -25.62
N GLY A 159 1.90 -1.63 -24.53
CA GLY A 159 3.12 -2.39 -24.26
C GLY A 159 2.86 -3.89 -24.11
N ARG A 160 1.74 -4.25 -23.46
CA ARG A 160 1.31 -5.64 -23.25
C ARG A 160 0.82 -6.31 -24.54
N GLU A 161 0.05 -5.60 -25.36
CA GLU A 161 -0.44 -6.13 -26.64
C GLU A 161 0.67 -6.17 -27.71
N GLY A 162 1.52 -5.15 -27.72
CA GLY A 162 2.52 -4.91 -28.76
C GLY A 162 1.90 -4.64 -30.13
N ARG A 163 2.73 -4.49 -31.16
CA ARG A 163 2.27 -4.40 -32.56
C ARG A 163 2.62 -5.70 -33.27
N GLU A 164 1.63 -6.54 -33.54
CA GLU A 164 1.80 -7.83 -34.23
C GLU A 164 2.86 -8.73 -33.55
N GLY A 165 2.94 -8.69 -32.22
CA GLY A 165 3.94 -9.44 -31.43
C GLY A 165 5.38 -8.92 -31.53
N LYS A 166 5.61 -7.75 -32.14
CA LYS A 166 6.92 -7.09 -32.20
C LYS A 166 7.01 -5.94 -31.19
N PRO A 167 8.15 -5.78 -30.50
CA PRO A 167 8.37 -4.65 -29.60
C PRO A 167 8.60 -3.37 -30.42
N VAL A 168 7.53 -2.71 -30.83
CA VAL A 168 7.59 -1.40 -31.48
C VAL A 168 7.25 -0.36 -30.41
N GLY A 169 8.25 0.40 -29.98
CA GLY A 169 8.07 1.46 -28.99
C GLY A 169 7.15 2.57 -29.49
N THR A 170 6.36 3.14 -28.58
CA THR A 170 5.46 4.27 -28.84
C THR A 170 5.84 5.41 -27.90
N LEU A 171 5.90 6.65 -28.41
CA LEU A 171 6.14 7.85 -27.61
C LEU A 171 4.81 8.59 -27.39
N PHE A 172 4.50 8.88 -26.14
CA PHE A 172 3.42 9.79 -25.78
C PHE A 172 3.98 11.17 -25.46
N VAL A 173 3.34 12.22 -26.00
CA VAL A 173 3.63 13.61 -25.66
C VAL A 173 2.37 14.20 -25.02
N VAL A 174 2.44 14.54 -23.74
CA VAL A 174 1.30 15.01 -22.95
C VAL A 174 1.56 16.45 -22.49
N GLY A 175 0.63 17.35 -22.78
CA GLY A 175 0.75 18.77 -22.43
C GLY A 175 -0.42 19.59 -22.95
N ASP A 176 -0.27 20.91 -22.95
CA ASP A 176 -1.28 21.81 -23.52
C ASP A 176 -1.54 21.48 -24.99
N THR A 177 -2.80 21.17 -25.31
CA THR A 177 -3.21 20.69 -26.64
C THR A 177 -2.75 21.61 -27.77
N ARG A 178 -2.81 22.94 -27.58
CA ARG A 178 -2.43 23.89 -28.63
C ARG A 178 -0.92 23.88 -28.84
N LYS A 179 -0.14 23.85 -27.76
CA LYS A 179 1.33 23.81 -27.84
C LYS A 179 1.84 22.50 -28.45
N VAL A 180 1.21 21.39 -28.08
CA VAL A 180 1.53 20.07 -28.65
C VAL A 180 1.24 20.09 -30.15
N MET A 181 0.04 20.53 -30.57
CA MET A 181 -0.32 20.59 -31.99
C MET A 181 0.58 21.52 -32.81
N GLN A 182 1.02 22.65 -32.25
CA GLN A 182 1.97 23.55 -32.92
C GLN A 182 3.35 22.92 -33.11
N SER A 183 3.74 22.01 -32.21
CA SER A 183 5.04 21.32 -32.24
C SER A 183 4.97 19.99 -33.01
N SER A 184 3.79 19.57 -33.43
CA SER A 184 3.57 18.36 -34.22
C SER A 184 3.63 18.67 -35.70
N HIS A 185 4.50 17.96 -36.42
CA HIS A 185 4.54 18.02 -37.89
C HIS A 185 3.84 16.79 -38.46
N ALA A 186 2.90 17.01 -39.39
CA ALA A 186 2.35 15.92 -40.17
C ALA A 186 3.41 15.47 -41.19
N THR A 187 3.74 14.17 -41.14
CA THR A 187 4.55 13.52 -42.17
C THR A 187 3.71 13.23 -43.40
#